data_AF-A0A2V8MTE8-F1
#
_entry.id   AF-A0A2V8MTE8-F1
#
_cell.length_a   1.000
_cell.length_b   1.000
_cell.length_c   1.000
_cell.angle_alpha   90.00
_cell.angle_beta   90.00
_cell.angle_gamma   90.00
#
_symmetry.space_group_name_H-M   'P 1'
#
loop_
_entity.id
_entity.type
_entity.pdbx_description
1 polymer ?
#
loop_
_entity_poly.entity_id
_entity_poly.type
_entity_poly.pdbx_seq_one_letter_code
_entity_poly.pdbx_strand_id
1 'polypeptide(L)'
;GRYSGNFIGGGLDPLGAPPPAKKAVAGPGGGEQAAELSPHDRGKKVFSANCQTCHQANGQGVPGQYPPLAGSEFTTGGSQRMGMIVLKGLQGPVRL
;
A
#
# COMPACT_ATOMS: atom_id res chain seq x y z
N GLY A 1 12.80 -13.35 -11.64
CA GLY A 1 12.85 -14.10 -10.36
C GLY A 1 11.45 -14.18 -9.79
N ARG A 2 11.05 -15.33 -9.26
CA ARG A 2 9.77 -15.51 -8.56
C ARG A 2 9.98 -15.05 -7.12
N TYR A 3 9.43 -13.90 -6.76
CA TYR A 3 9.40 -13.46 -5.37
C TYR A 3 8.40 -14.31 -4.59
N SER A 4 8.84 -14.86 -3.46
CA SER A 4 8.09 -15.77 -2.57
C SER A 4 7.77 -15.17 -1.20
N GLY A 5 7.86 -13.85 -1.04
CA GLY A 5 7.54 -13.17 0.22
C GLY A 5 6.06 -12.79 0.35
N ASN A 6 5.64 -12.51 1.58
CA ASN A 6 4.25 -12.21 1.93
C ASN A 6 4.07 -10.70 2.18
N PHE A 7 3.03 -10.09 1.59
CA PHE A 7 2.73 -8.67 1.80
C PHE A 7 1.74 -8.52 2.96
N ILE A 8 2.27 -8.43 4.18
CA ILE A 8 1.48 -8.05 5.35
C ILE A 8 1.76 -6.59 5.69
N GLY A 9 0.72 -5.87 6.11
CA GLY A 9 0.72 -4.42 6.28
C GLY A 9 1.74 -3.86 7.29
N GLY A 10 2.62 -4.68 7.88
CA GLY A 10 3.75 -4.26 8.72
C GLY A 10 5.08 -4.02 7.98
N GLY A 11 5.26 -4.54 6.76
CA GLY A 11 6.52 -4.44 6.01
C GLY A 11 6.67 -5.54 4.95
N LEU A 12 7.55 -5.33 3.97
CA LEU A 12 7.95 -6.38 3.02
C LEU A 12 8.87 -7.38 3.76
N ASP A 13 8.34 -8.55 4.11
CA ASP A 13 9.14 -9.66 4.64
C ASP A 13 9.47 -10.65 3.51
N PRO A 14 10.70 -10.62 2.95
CA PRO A 14 11.08 -11.45 1.81
C PRO A 14 11.23 -12.95 2.13
N LEU A 15 11.10 -13.37 3.39
CA LEU A 15 11.44 -14.74 3.84
C LEU A 15 10.30 -15.50 4.54
N GLY A 16 9.07 -14.97 4.60
CA GLY A 16 7.88 -15.74 5.02
C GLY A 16 7.92 -16.31 6.45
N ALA A 17 8.63 -15.66 7.38
CA ALA A 17 8.61 -16.07 8.79
C ALA A 17 7.25 -15.72 9.45
N PRO A 18 6.72 -16.57 10.35
CA PRO A 18 5.55 -16.19 11.15
C PRO A 18 5.88 -14.95 11.99
N PRO A 19 4.90 -14.05 12.24
CA PRO A 19 5.17 -12.84 13.01
C PRO A 19 5.73 -13.22 14.38
N PRO A 20 6.83 -12.60 14.84
CA PRO A 20 7.36 -12.91 16.15
C PRO A 20 6.31 -12.56 17.20
N ALA A 21 5.95 -13.54 18.02
CA ALA A 21 5.17 -13.32 19.21
C ALA A 21 5.93 -12.33 20.09
N LYS A 22 5.44 -11.09 20.10
CA LYS A 22 5.75 -9.99 21.02
C LYS A 22 6.45 -10.44 22.30
N LYS A 23 7.77 -10.38 22.29
CA LYS A 23 8.61 -10.25 23.49
C LYS A 23 9.26 -8.88 23.42
N ALA A 24 8.94 -8.05 24.41
CA ALA A 24 9.57 -6.77 24.62
C ALA A 24 11.08 -6.96 24.81
N VAL A 25 11.88 -6.34 23.95
CA VAL A 25 13.31 -6.11 24.19
C VAL A 25 13.44 -4.68 24.68
N ALA A 26 13.75 -4.54 25.97
CA ALA A 26 14.16 -3.29 26.58
C ALA A 26 15.62 -3.01 26.19
N GLY A 27 15.86 -1.87 25.56
CA GLY A 27 17.18 -1.27 25.33
C GLY A 27 17.13 0.23 25.62
N PRO A 28 18.22 0.86 26.09
CA PRO A 28 18.20 2.25 26.52
C PRO A 28 18.34 3.16 25.30
N GLY A 29 17.22 3.72 24.87
CA GLY A 29 17.16 4.70 23.80
C GLY A 29 15.74 5.23 23.72
N GLY A 30 15.52 6.39 24.35
CA GLY A 30 14.27 7.13 24.25
C GLY A 30 14.02 7.56 22.81
N GLY A 31 13.37 6.70 22.05
CA GLY A 31 12.64 7.03 20.85
C GLY A 31 11.19 6.75 21.17
N GLU A 32 10.39 7.80 21.23
CA GLU A 32 8.94 7.75 21.26
C GLU A 32 8.47 6.59 20.36
N GLN A 33 7.68 5.67 20.91
CA GLN A 33 6.97 4.70 20.08
C GLN A 33 6.04 5.54 19.23
N ALA A 34 6.49 5.95 18.04
CA ALA A 34 5.69 6.65 17.07
C ALA A 34 4.45 5.80 16.91
N ALA A 35 3.31 6.31 17.41
CA ALA A 35 2.08 5.55 17.52
C ALA A 35 1.87 4.80 16.21
N GLU A 36 1.85 3.46 16.28
CA GLU A 36 1.84 2.62 15.09
C GLU A 36 0.59 2.97 14.28
N LEU A 37 0.80 3.67 13.17
CA LEU A 37 -0.30 4.16 12.35
C LEU A 37 -1.10 2.96 11.80
N SER A 38 -2.43 3.08 11.82
CA SER A 38 -3.28 2.06 11.21
C SER A 38 -2.88 1.85 9.73
N PRO A 39 -3.09 0.65 9.15
CA PRO A 39 -2.85 0.44 7.73
C PRO A 39 -3.54 1.48 6.84
N HIS A 40 -4.72 1.96 7.25
CA HIS A 40 -5.44 3.03 6.58
C HIS A 40 -4.67 4.36 6.62
N ASP A 41 -4.20 4.79 7.80
CA ASP A 41 -3.51 6.09 7.94
C ASP A 41 -2.14 6.09 7.25
N ARG A 42 -1.45 4.95 7.25
CA ARG A 42 -0.25 4.74 6.44
C ARG A 42 -0.57 4.83 4.95
N GLY A 43 -1.63 4.15 4.51
CA GLY A 43 -2.12 4.21 3.14
C GLY A 43 -2.46 5.64 2.71
N LYS A 44 -3.15 6.41 3.56
CA LYS A 44 -3.47 7.83 3.32
C LYS A 44 -2.21 8.66 3.11
N LYS A 45 -1.19 8.50 3.97
CA LYS A 45 0.08 9.22 3.82
C LYS A 45 0.79 8.88 2.50
N VAL A 46 0.82 7.59 2.13
CA VAL A 46 1.41 7.13 0.86
C VAL A 46 0.63 7.68 -0.33
N PHE A 47 -0.71 7.64 -0.28
CA PHE A 47 -1.58 8.16 -1.33
C PHE A 47 -1.36 9.65 -1.54
N SER A 48 -1.39 10.45 -0.47
CA SER A 48 -1.18 11.90 -0.57
C SER A 48 0.21 12.27 -1.09
N ALA A 49 1.25 11.50 -0.75
CA ALA A 49 2.60 11.79 -1.19
C ALA A 49 2.88 11.39 -2.65
N ASN A 50 2.25 10.31 -3.16
CA ASN A 50 2.68 9.69 -4.42
C ASN A 50 1.56 9.58 -5.47
N CYS A 51 0.32 9.36 -5.05
CA CYS A 51 -0.78 8.99 -5.93
C CYS A 51 -1.69 10.18 -6.24
N GLN A 52 -1.89 11.05 -5.25
CA GLN A 52 -2.81 12.18 -5.28
C GLN A 52 -2.50 13.17 -6.41
N THR A 53 -1.22 13.35 -6.76
CA THR A 53 -0.80 14.27 -7.83
C THR A 53 -1.48 13.95 -9.17
N CYS A 54 -1.73 12.67 -9.46
CA CYS A 54 -2.38 12.25 -10.71
C CYS A 54 -3.84 11.84 -10.46
N HIS A 55 -4.09 11.02 -9.44
CA HIS A 55 -5.42 10.47 -9.16
C HIS A 55 -6.33 11.41 -8.35
N GLN A 56 -5.87 12.64 -8.07
CA GLN A 56 -6.57 13.66 -7.30
C GLN A 56 -6.80 13.28 -5.83
N ALA A 57 -7.10 14.28 -5.00
CA ALA A 57 -7.30 14.08 -3.56
C ALA A 57 -8.51 13.19 -3.23
N ASN A 58 -9.53 13.25 -4.09
CA ASN A 58 -10.76 12.46 -3.99
C ASN A 58 -10.68 11.12 -4.74
N GLY A 59 -9.54 10.79 -5.37
CA GLY A 59 -9.37 9.56 -6.13
C GLY A 59 -10.16 9.51 -7.45
N GLN A 60 -10.71 10.63 -7.95
CA GLN A 60 -11.46 10.64 -9.22
C GLN A 60 -10.57 10.68 -10.47
N GLY A 61 -9.28 11.00 -10.31
CA GLY A 61 -8.37 11.16 -11.44
C GLY A 61 -8.77 12.30 -12.37
N VAL A 62 -8.35 12.21 -13.63
CA VAL A 62 -8.62 13.17 -14.69
C VAL A 62 -9.17 12.39 -15.89
N PRO A 63 -10.41 12.65 -16.34
CA PRO A 63 -11.01 11.93 -17.46
C PRO A 63 -10.10 11.91 -18.70
N GLY A 64 -9.93 10.73 -19.28
CA GLY A 64 -9.09 10.52 -20.47
C GLY A 64 -7.58 10.47 -20.22
N GLN A 65 -7.09 10.81 -19.02
CA GLN A 65 -5.66 10.83 -18.71
C GLN A 65 -5.27 9.97 -17.50
N TYR A 66 -6.00 10.08 -16.39
CA TYR A 66 -5.76 9.34 -15.16
C TYR A 66 -7.06 8.70 -14.67
N PRO A 67 -7.13 7.36 -14.56
CA PRO A 67 -8.36 6.68 -14.20
C PRO A 67 -8.79 6.98 -12.74
N PRO A 68 -10.10 7.04 -12.43
CA PRO A 68 -10.58 7.02 -11.05
C PRO A 68 -10.17 5.75 -10.30
N LEU A 69 -9.75 5.94 -9.05
CA LEU A 69 -9.50 4.89 -8.06
C LEU A 69 -10.66 4.76 -7.07
N ALA A 70 -11.40 5.85 -6.83
CA ALA A 70 -12.57 5.85 -5.96
C ALA A 70 -13.67 4.96 -6.56
N GLY A 71 -14.12 3.95 -5.81
CA GLY A 71 -15.16 3.03 -6.23
C GLY A 71 -14.78 2.05 -7.34
N SER A 72 -13.52 2.04 -7.79
CA SER A 72 -13.06 1.18 -8.87
C SER A 72 -12.97 -0.29 -8.44
N GLU A 73 -13.18 -1.21 -9.38
CA GLU A 73 -12.89 -2.65 -9.19
C GLU A 73 -11.43 -2.93 -8.79
N PHE A 74 -10.49 -2.05 -9.16
CA PHE A 74 -9.07 -2.19 -8.82
C PHE A 74 -8.81 -1.95 -7.34
N THR A 75 -9.63 -1.15 -6.66
CA THR A 75 -9.49 -0.84 -5.22
C THR A 75 -10.44 -1.65 -4.35
N THR A 76 -11.61 -2.03 -4.87
CA THR A 76 -12.64 -2.76 -4.13
C THR A 76 -12.52 -4.29 -4.24
N GLY A 77 -11.86 -4.81 -5.28
CA GLY A 77 -11.65 -6.24 -5.52
C GLY A 77 -10.54 -6.91 -4.71
N GLY A 78 -10.05 -6.27 -3.63
CA GLY A 78 -8.95 -6.76 -2.79
C GLY A 78 -7.56 -6.24 -3.19
N SER A 79 -6.54 -6.56 -2.38
CA SER A 79 -5.21 -5.92 -2.48
C SER A 79 -4.27 -6.55 -3.51
N GLN A 80 -4.49 -7.80 -3.93
CA GLN A 80 -3.53 -8.52 -4.77
C GLN A 80 -3.35 -7.88 -6.16
N ARG A 81 -4.47 -7.58 -6.85
CA ARG A 81 -4.42 -6.95 -8.18
C ARG A 81 -3.82 -5.55 -8.12
N MET A 82 -4.26 -4.75 -7.15
CA MET A 82 -3.72 -3.40 -6.91
C MET A 82 -2.22 -3.44 -6.60
N GLY A 83 -1.79 -4.32 -5.69
CA GLY A 83 -0.38 -4.47 -5.33
C GLY A 83 0.48 -4.83 -6.55
N MET A 84 -0.01 -5.70 -7.43
CA MET A 84 0.71 -6.05 -8.65
C MET A 84 0.80 -4.89 -9.64
N ILE A 85 -0.24 -4.07 -9.76
CA ILE A 85 -0.22 -2.85 -10.58
C ILE A 85 0.83 -1.86 -10.06
N VAL A 86 0.91 -1.66 -8.75
CA VAL A 86 1.92 -0.77 -8.15
C VAL A 86 3.33 -1.30 -8.36
N LEU A 87 3.54 -2.61 -8.19
CA LEU A 87 4.86 -3.22 -8.26
C LEU A 87 5.37 -3.46 -9.69
N LYS A 88 4.47 -3.65 -10.66
CA LYS A 88 4.83 -4.04 -12.03
C LYS A 88 4.36 -3.06 -13.09
N GLY A 89 3.60 -2.04 -12.71
CA GLY A 89 2.89 -1.16 -13.62
C GLY A 89 1.67 -1.84 -14.25
N LEU A 90 0.91 -1.04 -14.99
CA LEU A 90 -0.20 -1.47 -15.82
C LEU A 90 -0.03 -0.83 -17.20
N GLN A 91 -0.19 -1.61 -18.26
CA GLN A 91 -0.17 -1.13 -19.65
C GLN A 91 -1.36 -1.69 -20.41
N GLY A 92 -1.81 -0.95 -21.43
CA GLY A 92 -2.98 -1.30 -22.23
C GLY A 92 -4.27 -0.63 -21.75
N PRO A 93 -5.40 -0.92 -22.41
CA PRO A 93 -6.67 -0.27 -22.12
C PRO A 93 -7.17 -0.66 -20.72
N VAL A 94 -7.39 0.34 -19.87
CA VAL A 94 -8.01 0.20 -18.55
C VAL A 94 -9.50 0.43 -18.70
N ARG A 95 -10.31 -0.52 -18.25
CA ARG A 95 -11.78 -0.36 -18.15
C ARG A 95 -12.13 -0.21 -16.69
N LEU A 96 -13.01 0.75 -16.41
CA LEU A 96 -13.43 1.18 -15.07
C LEU A 96 -14.93 1.09 -14.97
#